data_AF-A0AAW8M2U0-F1
#
_entry.id   AF-A0AAW8M2U0-F1
#
_cell.length_a   1.000
_cell.length_b   1.000
_cell.length_c   1.000
_cell.angle_alpha   90.00
_cell.angle_beta   90.00
_cell.angle_gamma   90.00
#
_symmetry.space_group_name_H-M   'P 1'
#
loop_
_entity.id
_entity.type
_entity.pdbx_description
1 polymer ?
#
loop_
_entity_poly.entity_id
_entity_poly.type
_entity_poly.pdbx_seq_one_letter_code
_entity_poly.pdbx_strand_id
1 'polypeptide(L)'
;MTDLVNFIRFNADNTLTGNIASVAYDLDIFGEEFDSTNTKAPVYRLFAKTPRDRRVEIGGIWKKQNRVLSQKRGVSELGIRQWDEESCR
;
A
#
# COMPACT_ATOMS: atom_id res chain seq x y z
N MET A 1 -14.78 -17.64 -7.34
CA MET A 1 -13.68 -17.35 -6.41
C MET A 1 -12.50 -16.96 -7.26
N THR A 2 -11.90 -15.79 -7.06
CA THR A 2 -10.70 -15.38 -7.81
C THR A 2 -9.49 -16.07 -7.19
N ASP A 3 -8.69 -16.78 -7.97
CA ASP A 3 -7.45 -17.47 -7.56
C ASP A 3 -6.30 -16.48 -7.22
N LEU A 4 -6.64 -15.24 -6.88
CA LEU A 4 -5.67 -14.20 -6.58
C LEU A 4 -5.32 -14.26 -5.10
N VAL A 5 -4.04 -14.43 -4.81
CA VAL A 5 -3.47 -14.35 -3.46
C VAL A 5 -2.58 -13.12 -3.36
N ASN A 6 -2.43 -12.56 -2.16
CA ASN A 6 -1.55 -11.42 -1.91
C ASN A 6 -1.83 -10.22 -2.83
N PHE A 7 -3.08 -9.76 -2.82
CA PHE A 7 -3.51 -8.65 -3.65
C PHE A 7 -4.36 -7.65 -2.87
N ILE A 8 -4.38 -6.43 -3.39
CA ILE A 8 -5.21 -5.32 -2.93
C ILE A 8 -5.93 -4.78 -4.17
N ARG A 9 -7.25 -4.69 -4.12
CA ARG A 9 -8.08 -4.10 -5.17
C ARG A 9 -8.94 -2.99 -4.59
N PHE A 10 -8.87 -1.82 -5.21
CA PHE A 10 -9.81 -0.73 -4.99
C PHE A 10 -11.02 -0.93 -5.89
N ASN A 11 -12.21 -0.90 -5.29
CA ASN A 11 -13.47 -1.06 -6.00
C ASN A 11 -14.03 0.32 -6.38
N ALA A 12 -15.04 0.33 -7.26
CA ALA A 12 -15.66 1.58 -7.74
C ALA A 12 -16.52 2.29 -6.67
N ASP A 13 -16.86 1.60 -5.58
CA ASP A 13 -17.70 2.08 -4.49
C ASP A 13 -16.89 2.60 -3.28
N ASN A 14 -15.64 2.98 -3.51
CA ASN A 14 -14.68 3.43 -2.48
C ASN A 14 -14.41 2.39 -1.37
N THR A 15 -14.75 1.13 -1.60
CA THR A 15 -14.29 0.02 -0.77
C THR A 15 -12.98 -0.55 -1.32
N LEU A 16 -12.29 -1.30 -0.48
CA LEU A 16 -11.26 -2.20 -0.96
C LEU A 16 -11.55 -3.63 -0.54
N THR A 17 -11.06 -4.54 -1.36
CA THR A 17 -11.01 -5.97 -1.08
C THR A 17 -9.62 -6.47 -1.39
N GLY A 18 -9.15 -7.42 -0.61
CA GLY A 18 -7.85 -8.02 -0.81
C GLY A 18 -7.70 -9.29 -0.02
N ASN A 19 -6.54 -9.88 -0.22
CA ASN A 19 -6.19 -11.15 0.38
C ASN A 19 -4.71 -11.09 0.78
N ILE A 20 -4.41 -11.54 2.00
CA ILE A 20 -3.04 -11.72 2.49
C ILE A 20 -2.89 -13.19 2.88
N ALA A 21 -2.15 -13.92 2.06
CA ALA A 21 -1.94 -15.35 2.22
C ALA A 21 -0.48 -15.65 2.59
N SER A 22 -0.32 -16.57 3.53
CA SER A 22 0.93 -17.21 3.88
C SER A 22 0.79 -18.74 3.75
N VAL A 23 1.88 -19.48 3.92
CA VAL A 23 1.84 -20.96 3.92
C VAL A 23 0.91 -21.51 5.02
N ALA A 24 0.75 -20.78 6.13
CA ALA A 24 0.02 -21.25 7.29
C ALA A 24 -1.42 -20.73 7.39
N TYR A 25 -1.75 -19.64 6.70
CA TYR A 25 -3.05 -19.00 6.82
C TYR A 25 -3.37 -18.15 5.61
N ASP A 26 -4.67 -17.95 5.42
CA ASP A 26 -5.21 -17.03 4.44
C ASP A 26 -6.16 -16.03 5.12
N LEU A 27 -5.96 -14.74 4.85
CA LEU A 27 -6.70 -13.64 5.46
C LEU A 27 -7.31 -12.75 4.40
N ASP A 28 -8.64 -12.81 4.31
CA ASP A 28 -9.41 -11.83 3.58
C ASP A 28 -9.41 -10.49 4.32
N ILE A 29 -9.03 -9.46 3.59
CA ILE A 29 -9.03 -8.09 4.08
C ILE A 29 -10.00 -7.25 3.27
N PHE A 30 -10.65 -6.34 3.96
CA PHE A 30 -11.58 -5.40 3.39
C PHE A 30 -11.30 -4.03 3.99
N GLY A 31 -11.66 -2.98 3.28
CA GLY A 31 -11.51 -1.66 3.84
C GLY A 31 -12.47 -0.65 3.27
N GLU A 32 -12.56 0.43 4.00
CA GLU A 32 -13.51 1.51 3.79
C GLU A 32 -12.73 2.81 3.77
N GLU A 33 -13.15 3.73 2.90
CA GLU A 33 -12.60 5.09 2.88
C GLU A 33 -12.79 5.76 4.23
N PHE A 34 -11.75 6.43 4.70
CA PHE A 34 -11.74 7.16 5.95
C PHE A 34 -11.49 8.63 5.67
N ASP A 35 -12.55 9.42 5.76
CA ASP A 35 -12.46 10.87 5.65
C ASP A 35 -12.02 11.48 6.99
N SER A 36 -10.97 12.28 6.95
CA SER A 36 -10.42 12.96 8.11
C SER A 36 -9.78 14.28 7.70
N THR A 37 -9.98 15.30 8.52
CA THR A 37 -9.34 16.61 8.37
C THR A 37 -7.85 16.59 8.74
N ASN A 38 -7.35 15.50 9.34
CA ASN A 38 -5.94 15.35 9.68
C ASN A 38 -5.13 14.85 8.48
N THR A 39 -4.18 15.64 8.03
CA THR A 39 -3.32 15.32 6.87
C THR A 39 -2.44 14.07 7.05
N LYS A 40 -2.28 13.58 8.29
CA LYS A 40 -1.54 12.33 8.61
C LYS A 40 -2.46 11.12 8.81
N ALA A 41 -3.78 11.29 8.73
CA ALA A 41 -4.71 10.18 8.83
C ALA A 41 -4.57 9.23 7.63
N PRO A 42 -4.86 7.93 7.82
CA PRO A 42 -4.99 7.01 6.70
C PRO A 42 -6.18 7.42 5.81
N VAL A 43 -6.10 7.10 4.52
CA VAL A 43 -7.18 7.35 3.55
C VAL A 43 -8.18 6.18 3.53
N TYR A 44 -7.72 4.97 3.86
CA TYR A 44 -8.60 3.81 4.05
C TYR A 44 -8.31 3.13 5.37
N ARG A 45 -9.34 2.64 6.05
CA ARG A 45 -9.21 1.72 7.19
C ARG A 45 -9.33 0.29 6.73
N LEU A 46 -8.48 -0.57 7.28
CA LEU A 46 -8.41 -1.98 6.96
C LEU A 46 -9.05 -2.82 8.06
N PHE A 47 -9.76 -3.83 7.64
CA PHE A 47 -10.47 -4.75 8.49
C PHE A 47 -10.26 -6.19 8.02
N ALA A 48 -10.33 -7.11 8.97
CA ALA A 48 -10.38 -8.53 8.71
C ALA A 48 -11.50 -9.18 9.53
N LYS A 49 -11.83 -10.41 9.17
CA LYS A 49 -12.73 -11.26 9.95
C LYS A 49 -11.91 -12.28 10.72
N THR A 50 -12.22 -12.41 12.01
CA THR A 50 -11.72 -13.52 12.81
C THR A 50 -12.42 -14.82 12.40
N PRO A 51 -11.90 -16.01 12.77
CA PRO A 51 -12.57 -17.29 12.53
C PRO A 51 -13.99 -17.40 13.12
N ARG A 52 -14.36 -16.49 14.03
CA ARG A 52 -15.71 -16.39 14.62
C ARG A 52 -16.57 -15.29 13.97
N ASP A 53 -16.22 -14.88 12.76
CA ASP A 53 -16.88 -13.84 11.96
C ASP A 53 -16.99 -12.46 12.65
N ARG A 54 -16.07 -12.17 13.57
CA ARG A 54 -15.97 -10.83 14.18
C ARG A 54 -15.09 -9.93 13.34
N ARG A 55 -15.60 -8.75 12.99
CA ARG A 55 -14.85 -7.68 12.33
C ARG A 55 -13.84 -7.05 13.29
N VAL A 56 -12.59 -6.94 12.85
CA VAL A 56 -11.49 -6.33 13.60
C VAL A 56 -10.76 -5.35 12.71
N GLU A 57 -10.49 -4.14 13.22
CA GLU A 57 -9.63 -3.16 12.53
C GLU A 57 -8.17 -3.60 12.65
N ILE A 58 -7.49 -3.75 11.51
CA ILE A 58 -6.12 -4.29 11.45
C ILE A 58 -5.09 -3.26 10.96
N GLY A 59 -5.53 -2.08 10.52
CA GLY A 59 -4.62 -1.03 10.10
C GLY A 59 -5.26 0.01 9.18
N GLY A 60 -4.43 0.72 8.43
CA GLY A 60 -4.87 1.71 7.45
C GLY A 60 -3.95 1.79 6.24
N ILE A 61 -4.45 2.39 5.17
CA ILE A 61 -3.67 2.68 3.97
C ILE A 61 -3.46 4.20 3.89
N TRP A 62 -2.21 4.61 3.75
CA TRP A 62 -1.84 5.99 3.47
C TRP A 62 -1.55 6.16 1.99
N LYS A 63 -2.14 7.18 1.37
CA LYS A 63 -1.81 7.55 -0.01
C LYS A 63 -0.58 8.44 0.00
N LYS A 64 0.57 7.89 -0.39
CA LYS A 64 1.77 8.69 -0.58
C LYS A 64 1.60 9.56 -1.84
N GLN A 65 1.77 10.87 -1.70
CA GLN A 65 1.98 11.72 -2.87
C GLN A 65 3.37 11.41 -3.44
N ASN A 66 3.41 10.83 -4.64
CA ASN A 66 4.67 10.66 -5.32
C ASN A 66 5.17 12.05 -5.74
N ARG A 67 6.34 12.47 -5.23
CA ARG A 67 7.03 13.64 -5.80
C ARG A 67 7.48 13.22 -7.19
N VAL A 68 6.92 13.86 -8.22
CA VAL A 68 7.45 13.73 -9.57
C VAL A 68 8.88 14.25 -9.51
N LEU A 69 9.86 13.36 -9.61
CA LEU A 69 11.24 13.78 -9.86
C LEU A 69 11.23 14.42 -11.24
N SER A 70 11.23 15.76 -11.27
CA SER A 70 11.41 16.54 -12.49
C SER A 70 12.62 15.98 -13.22
N GLN A 71 12.34 15.43 -14.40
CA GLN A 71 13.26 14.77 -15.29
C GLN A 71 14.31 15.78 -15.79
N LYS A 72 15.32 16.11 -14.99
CA LYS A 72 16.58 16.66 -15.50
C LYS A 72 17.40 15.52 -16.12
N ARG A 73 16.88 14.92 -17.20
CA ARG A 73 17.71 14.17 -18.14
C ARG A 73 18.37 15.18 -19.08
N GLY A 74 19.34 15.91 -18.55
CA GLY A 74 20.42 16.44 -19.39
C GLY A 74 21.28 15.24 -19.75
N VAL A 75 21.16 14.77 -20.99
CA VAL A 75 22.10 13.81 -21.54
C VAL A 75 23.42 14.56 -21.70
N SER A 76 24.38 14.29 -20.81
CA SER A 76 25.79 14.53 -21.10
C SER A 76 26.45 13.16 -21.20
N GLU A 77 26.95 12.88 -22.39
CA GLU A 77 27.78 11.74 -22.74
C GLU A 77 28.93 11.57 -21.74
N LEU A 78 29.29 10.30 -21.50
CA LEU A 78 30.50 9.83 -20.81
C LEU A 78 30.61 10.12 -19.30
N GLY A 79 30.56 9.06 -18.50
CA GLY A 79 31.04 9.12 -17.12
C GLY A 79 30.40 8.07 -16.21
N ILE A 80 31.15 7.03 -15.90
CA ILE A 80 30.85 5.99 -14.91
C ILE A 80 30.32 6.63 -13.62
N ARG A 81 29.12 6.22 -13.17
CA ARG A 81 28.59 6.68 -11.88
C ARG A 81 29.28 5.92 -10.75
N GLN A 82 30.11 6.65 -10.01
CA GLN A 82 30.68 6.23 -8.74
C GLN A 82 29.56 6.08 -7.70
N TRP A 83 29.53 4.94 -7.01
CA TRP A 83 28.66 4.70 -5.87
C TRP A 83 29.25 5.43 -4.65
N ASP A 84 28.52 6.37 -4.06
CA ASP A 84 28.90 6.96 -2.77
C ASP A 84 28.37 6.09 -1.62
N GLU A 85 29.30 5.55 -0.82
CA GLU A 85 29.05 4.70 0.35
C GLU A 85 28.54 5.45 1.59
N GLU A 86 28.34 6.77 1.54
CA GLU A 86 27.95 7.56 2.72
C GLU A 86 26.47 7.46 3.12
N SER A 87 25.62 6.74 2.36
CA SER A 87 24.20 6.62 2.71
C SER A 87 23.88 5.54 3.77
N CYS A 88 24.90 4.94 4.39
CA CYS A 88 24.73 3.96 5.46
C CYS A 88 25.38 4.45 6.77
N ARG A 89 24.83 5.53 7.34
CA ARG A 89 24.93 5.85 8.78
C ARG A 89 23.58 6.31 9.30
#